data_AF-Q307A7-F1
#
_entry.id   AF-Q307A7-F1
#
_cell.length_a   1.000
_cell.length_b   1.000
_cell.length_c   1.000
_cell.angle_alpha   90.00
_cell.angle_beta   90.00
_cell.angle_gamma   90.00
#
_symmetry.space_group_name_H-M   'P 1'
#
loop_
_entity.id
_entity.type
_entity.pdbx_description
1 polymer ?
#
loop_
_entity_poly.entity_id
_entity_poly.type
_entity_poly.pdbx_seq_one_letter_code
_entity_poly.pdbx_strand_id
1 'polypeptide(L)'
;MEIKLTALPDNTTCELPENEYGCEIVVRPDTIVYLACSIASTLRQQGTNIAELLKLTFPQDLDWTEPLSVIPYVSTMIEAIDNLMSHIVLGQKPFLMQPIWKTQGKSPQLSTNCLDVFIWSDICFSRLFVNLAKQEIKTFGKIIKISRYTRTVIWLYKMLSDFADRGLFDYVSIIDSCSYNTKNDKAFAVNGKITHEYMKSEYLRKPRILKQEIKNIILGDGQNLLSPERRFDAIIYNSPDLFLP
;
A
#
# COMPACT_ATOMS: atom_id res chain seq x y z
N MET A 1 12.60 -3.75 -2.05
CA MET A 1 11.74 -2.54 -2.09
C MET A 1 10.90 -2.63 -3.36
N GLU A 2 9.58 -2.59 -3.23
CA GLU A 2 8.66 -2.64 -4.38
C GLU A 2 8.50 -1.26 -5.03
N ILE A 3 8.30 -1.20 -6.35
CA ILE A 3 8.06 0.05 -7.10
C ILE A 3 6.62 0.05 -7.61
N LYS A 4 5.87 1.12 -7.31
CA LYS A 4 4.51 1.35 -7.83
C LYS A 4 4.41 2.68 -8.56
N LEU A 5 4.34 2.60 -9.87
CA LEU A 5 4.09 3.74 -10.76
C LEU A 5 2.62 4.14 -10.69
N THR A 6 2.32 5.38 -10.30
CA THR A 6 0.93 5.89 -10.20
C THR A 6 0.72 7.25 -10.86
N ALA A 7 -0.42 7.42 -11.53
CA ALA A 7 -0.86 8.72 -12.03
C ALA A 7 -1.38 9.61 -10.89
N LEU A 8 -1.12 10.91 -10.99
CA LEU A 8 -1.65 11.94 -10.11
C LEU A 8 -2.35 13.02 -10.96
N PRO A 9 -3.63 13.36 -10.72
CA PRO A 9 -4.56 12.73 -9.80
C PRO A 9 -5.11 11.40 -10.34
N ASP A 10 -5.71 10.61 -9.45
CA ASP A 10 -6.57 9.49 -9.83
C ASP A 10 -8.00 9.96 -10.21
N ASN A 11 -8.82 9.02 -10.66
CA ASN A 11 -10.21 9.31 -11.05
C ASN A 11 -11.09 9.84 -9.90
N THR A 12 -10.72 9.63 -8.64
CA THR A 12 -11.52 10.06 -7.49
C THR A 12 -11.22 11.47 -7.02
N THR A 13 -10.05 12.01 -7.40
CA THR A 13 -9.54 13.31 -6.96
C THR A 13 -9.26 14.28 -8.11
N CYS A 14 -9.38 13.84 -9.36
CA CYS A 14 -9.10 14.64 -10.56
C CYS A 14 -9.94 15.91 -10.75
N GLU A 15 -11.14 15.97 -10.17
CA GLU A 15 -12.01 17.15 -10.20
C GLU A 15 -11.84 18.06 -8.95
N LEU A 16 -10.95 17.68 -8.01
CA LEU A 16 -10.65 18.46 -6.81
C LEU A 16 -9.56 19.51 -7.10
N PRO A 17 -9.35 20.48 -6.19
CA PRO A 17 -8.17 21.34 -6.24
C PRO A 17 -6.86 20.53 -6.22
N GLU A 18 -5.79 21.04 -6.85
CA GLU A 18 -4.51 20.30 -6.94
C GLU A 18 -3.91 19.94 -5.58
N ASN A 19 -4.19 20.74 -4.55
CA ASN A 19 -3.77 20.48 -3.17
C ASN A 19 -4.57 19.37 -2.48
N GLU A 20 -5.54 18.77 -3.16
CA GLU A 20 -6.38 17.63 -2.72
C GLU A 20 -6.25 16.43 -3.66
N TYR A 21 -5.31 16.47 -4.61
CA TYR A 21 -5.02 15.32 -5.47
C TYR A 21 -4.47 14.13 -4.68
N GLY A 22 -4.76 12.93 -5.17
CA GLY A 22 -4.19 11.69 -4.66
C GLY A 22 -4.04 10.65 -5.76
N CYS A 23 -3.36 9.55 -5.44
CA CYS A 23 -3.07 8.46 -6.36
C CYS A 23 -3.86 7.19 -6.01
N GLU A 24 -4.25 6.40 -7.01
CA GLU A 24 -4.69 5.04 -6.75
C GLU A 24 -3.47 4.14 -6.51
N ILE A 25 -3.48 3.34 -5.43
CA ILE A 25 -2.49 2.31 -5.15
C ILE A 25 -3.18 0.95 -5.14
N VAL A 26 -2.79 0.07 -6.07
CA VAL A 26 -3.26 -1.31 -6.15
C VAL A 26 -2.20 -2.27 -5.60
N VAL A 27 -2.56 -3.09 -4.62
CA VAL A 27 -1.64 -3.94 -3.85
C VAL A 27 -1.87 -5.42 -4.15
N ARG A 28 -0.78 -6.15 -4.41
CA ARG A 28 -0.80 -7.61 -4.64
C ARG A 28 -0.59 -8.35 -3.32
N PRO A 29 -1.04 -9.61 -3.19
CA PRO A 29 -0.81 -10.39 -1.97
C PRO A 29 0.68 -10.48 -1.59
N ASP A 30 1.58 -10.66 -2.56
CA ASP A 30 3.03 -10.72 -2.31
C ASP A 30 3.58 -9.48 -1.61
N THR A 31 3.02 -8.30 -1.89
CA THR A 31 3.37 -7.07 -1.17
C THR A 31 3.11 -7.22 0.34
N ILE A 32 2.02 -7.89 0.73
CA ILE A 32 1.70 -8.13 2.15
C ILE A 32 2.67 -9.13 2.77
N VAL A 33 3.11 -10.13 2.02
CA VAL A 33 4.16 -11.07 2.43
C VAL A 33 5.45 -10.33 2.71
N TYR A 34 5.90 -9.47 1.79
CA TYR A 34 7.11 -8.65 1.98
C TYR A 34 6.97 -7.68 3.15
N LEU A 35 5.77 -7.13 3.37
CA LEU A 35 5.49 -6.28 4.53
C LEU A 35 5.67 -7.05 5.83
N ALA A 36 5.07 -8.24 5.95
CA ALA A 36 5.21 -9.12 7.11
C ALA A 36 6.68 -9.48 7.35
N CYS A 37 7.43 -9.83 6.31
CA CYS A 37 8.87 -10.08 6.39
C CYS A 37 9.67 -8.87 6.87
N SER A 38 9.37 -7.65 6.39
CA SER A 38 10.04 -6.42 6.84
C SER A 38 9.85 -6.20 8.34
N ILE A 39 8.61 -6.29 8.81
CA ILE A 39 8.24 -6.12 10.21
C ILE A 39 8.89 -7.20 11.08
N ALA A 40 8.75 -8.47 10.70
CA ALA A 40 9.33 -9.61 11.40
C ALA A 40 10.85 -9.51 11.50
N SER A 41 11.52 -9.09 10.43
CA SER A 41 12.97 -8.86 10.43
C SER A 41 13.39 -7.76 11.39
N THR A 42 12.63 -6.66 11.48
CA THR A 42 12.91 -5.56 12.42
C THR A 42 12.75 -6.02 13.87
N LEU A 43 11.63 -6.70 14.18
CA LEU A 43 11.36 -7.23 15.51
C LEU A 43 12.44 -8.23 15.96
N ARG A 44 12.83 -9.14 15.07
CA ARG A 44 13.91 -10.11 15.35
C ARG A 44 15.25 -9.40 15.60
N GLN A 45 15.59 -8.37 14.83
CA GLN A 45 16.83 -7.59 15.02
C GLN A 45 16.86 -6.86 16.35
N GLN A 46 15.70 -6.41 16.83
CA GLN A 46 15.56 -5.73 18.13
C GLN A 46 15.49 -6.70 19.32
N GLY A 47 15.49 -8.02 19.08
CA GLY A 47 15.31 -9.02 20.14
C GLY A 47 13.91 -8.97 20.77
N THR A 48 12.93 -8.40 20.06
CA THR A 48 11.58 -8.21 20.57
C THR A 48 10.87 -9.55 20.74
N ASN A 49 10.26 -9.77 21.90
CA ASN A 49 9.35 -10.89 22.11
C ASN A 49 8.02 -10.61 21.39
N ILE A 50 7.93 -11.04 20.12
CA ILE A 50 6.76 -10.79 19.27
C ILE A 50 5.50 -11.42 19.88
N ALA A 51 5.62 -12.63 20.44
CA ALA A 51 4.51 -13.32 21.07
C ALA A 51 3.93 -12.49 22.23
N GLU A 52 4.78 -11.80 23.00
CA GLU A 52 4.35 -10.90 24.06
C GLU A 52 3.59 -9.67 23.55
N LEU A 53 4.03 -9.07 22.45
CA LEU A 53 3.34 -7.90 21.87
C LEU A 53 2.07 -8.28 21.11
N LEU A 54 2.01 -9.51 20.60
CA LEU A 54 0.84 -10.09 19.96
C LEU A 54 -0.12 -10.75 20.95
N LYS A 55 0.22 -10.81 22.26
CA LYS A 55 -0.48 -11.59 23.31
C LYS A 55 -1.98 -11.38 23.23
N LEU A 56 -2.63 -12.28 22.52
CA LEU A 56 -4.07 -12.43 22.42
C LEU A 56 -4.35 -13.92 22.39
N THR A 57 -5.19 -14.35 23.32
CA THR A 57 -5.64 -15.74 23.35
C THR A 57 -6.83 -15.86 22.42
N PHE A 58 -6.66 -16.54 21.29
CA PHE A 58 -7.79 -17.04 20.52
C PHE A 58 -8.18 -18.44 21.00
N PRO A 59 -9.42 -18.88 20.73
CA PRO A 59 -9.78 -20.28 20.89
C PRO A 59 -8.82 -21.16 20.09
N GLN A 60 -8.38 -22.28 20.66
CA GLN A 60 -7.48 -23.23 19.97
C GLN A 60 -8.15 -23.84 18.72
N ASP A 61 -9.47 -23.93 18.73
CA ASP A 61 -10.34 -24.43 17.68
C ASP A 61 -10.89 -23.33 16.77
N LEU A 62 -10.30 -22.12 16.79
CA LEU A 62 -10.71 -21.04 15.90
C LEU A 62 -10.55 -21.45 14.43
N ASP A 63 -11.68 -21.58 13.73
CA ASP A 63 -11.70 -21.81 12.29
C ASP A 63 -11.36 -20.50 11.53
N TRP A 64 -10.12 -20.40 11.08
CA TRP A 64 -9.62 -19.27 10.31
C TRP A 64 -10.21 -19.16 8.90
N THR A 65 -10.91 -20.18 8.41
CA THR A 65 -11.53 -20.22 7.08
C THR A 65 -12.97 -19.70 7.10
N GLU A 66 -13.65 -19.77 8.25
CA GLU A 66 -15.04 -19.33 8.43
C GLU A 66 -15.11 -17.86 8.87
N PRO A 67 -15.61 -16.94 8.03
CA PRO A 67 -15.70 -15.52 8.35
C PRO A 67 -16.37 -15.20 9.70
N LEU A 68 -17.47 -15.88 10.02
CA LEU A 68 -18.23 -15.62 11.25
C LEU A 68 -17.46 -16.00 12.51
N SER A 69 -16.54 -16.95 12.39
CA SER A 69 -15.64 -17.37 13.48
C SER A 69 -14.56 -16.32 13.75
N VAL A 70 -14.04 -15.69 12.69
CA VAL A 70 -12.91 -14.74 12.78
C VAL A 70 -13.34 -13.31 13.10
N ILE A 71 -14.49 -12.86 12.59
CA ILE A 71 -15.01 -11.48 12.75
C ILE A 71 -14.92 -10.94 14.20
N PRO A 72 -15.33 -11.68 15.25
CA PRO A 72 -15.28 -11.21 16.63
C PRO A 72 -13.87 -10.79 17.10
N TYR A 73 -12.83 -11.32 16.46
CA TYR A 73 -11.44 -11.14 16.88
C TYR A 73 -10.68 -10.07 16.09
N VAL A 74 -11.30 -9.49 15.04
CA VAL A 74 -10.61 -8.52 14.18
C VAL A 74 -10.19 -7.26 14.93
N SER A 75 -11.01 -6.74 15.85
CA SER A 75 -10.63 -5.57 16.67
C SER A 75 -9.35 -5.86 17.45
N THR A 76 -9.28 -7.05 18.01
CA THR A 76 -8.14 -7.52 18.78
C THR A 76 -6.89 -7.65 17.89
N MET A 77 -7.02 -8.21 16.68
CA MET A 77 -5.91 -8.27 15.71
C MET A 77 -5.39 -6.89 15.33
N ILE A 78 -6.28 -5.91 15.17
CA ILE A 78 -5.90 -4.51 14.89
C ILE A 78 -5.09 -3.93 16.05
N GLU A 79 -5.54 -4.11 17.28
CA GLU A 79 -4.84 -3.64 18.49
C GLU A 79 -3.43 -4.26 18.61
N ALA A 80 -3.31 -5.56 18.35
CA ALA A 80 -2.01 -6.23 18.35
C ALA A 80 -1.07 -5.68 17.27
N ILE A 81 -1.58 -5.44 16.05
CA ILE A 81 -0.80 -4.81 14.98
C ILE A 81 -0.38 -3.38 15.39
N ASP A 82 -1.25 -2.61 16.04
CA ASP A 82 -0.91 -1.25 16.51
C ASP A 82 0.16 -1.24 17.60
N ASN A 83 0.10 -2.18 18.54
CA ASN A 83 1.11 -2.35 19.58
C ASN A 83 2.47 -2.68 18.96
N LEU A 84 2.50 -3.61 17.99
CA LEU A 84 3.70 -3.91 17.23
C LEU A 84 4.24 -2.68 16.49
N MET A 85 3.40 -1.97 15.73
CA MET A 85 3.84 -0.79 14.98
C MET A 85 4.37 0.31 15.90
N SER A 86 3.75 0.49 17.07
CA SER A 86 4.20 1.46 18.07
C SER A 86 5.56 1.09 18.63
N HIS A 87 5.83 -0.20 18.84
CA HIS A 87 7.12 -0.70 19.30
C HIS A 87 8.24 -0.47 18.27
N ILE A 88 7.94 -0.67 16.98
CA ILE A 88 8.95 -0.55 15.90
C ILE A 88 8.98 0.83 15.23
N VAL A 89 8.27 1.84 15.76
CA VAL A 89 8.09 3.14 15.10
C VAL A 89 9.42 3.84 14.75
N LEU A 90 10.40 3.77 15.65
CA LEU A 90 11.74 4.34 15.43
C LEU A 90 12.61 3.50 14.49
N GLY A 91 12.24 2.23 14.28
CA GLY A 91 12.92 1.27 13.41
C GLY A 91 12.22 1.04 12.08
N GLN A 92 11.23 1.86 11.72
CA GLN A 92 10.50 1.74 10.46
C GLN A 92 11.44 1.83 9.26
N LYS A 93 11.16 1.07 8.20
CA LYS A 93 12.05 0.94 7.04
C LYS A 93 11.36 1.39 5.76
N PRO A 94 12.09 2.00 4.80
CA PRO A 94 11.60 2.18 3.45
C PRO A 94 11.11 0.85 2.86
N PHE A 95 9.86 0.80 2.46
CA PHE A 95 9.19 -0.43 2.05
C PHE A 95 8.77 -0.39 0.58
N LEU A 96 8.14 0.72 0.18
CA LEU A 96 7.60 0.90 -1.17
C LEU A 96 8.00 2.27 -1.72
N MET A 97 8.48 2.26 -2.96
CA MET A 97 8.77 3.44 -3.75
C MET A 97 7.60 3.68 -4.70
N GLN A 98 7.02 4.87 -4.64
CA GLN A 98 5.91 5.28 -5.48
C GLN A 98 6.32 6.48 -6.36
N PRO A 99 6.88 6.23 -7.55
CA PRO A 99 7.03 7.27 -8.56
C PRO A 99 5.64 7.74 -9.02
N ILE A 100 5.48 9.05 -9.13
CA ILE A 100 4.26 9.69 -9.62
C ILE A 100 4.53 10.42 -10.93
N TRP A 101 3.52 10.46 -11.82
CA TRP A 101 3.47 11.44 -12.91
C TRP A 101 2.18 12.26 -12.78
N LYS A 102 2.34 13.58 -12.67
CA LYS A 102 1.23 14.51 -12.55
C LYS A 102 0.73 14.96 -13.91
N THR A 103 -0.57 14.83 -14.12
CA THR A 103 -1.28 15.24 -15.32
C THR A 103 -2.22 16.43 -15.06
N GLN A 104 -2.65 17.07 -16.14
CA GLN A 104 -3.68 18.11 -16.10
C GLN A 104 -5.07 17.46 -15.91
N GLY A 105 -5.47 17.21 -14.67
CA GLY A 105 -6.69 16.46 -14.35
C GLY A 105 -6.66 15.08 -15.00
N LYS A 106 -7.73 14.72 -15.76
CA LYS A 106 -7.82 13.46 -16.52
C LYS A 106 -7.08 13.45 -17.85
N SER A 107 -6.54 14.59 -18.28
CA SER A 107 -5.82 14.69 -19.55
C SER A 107 -4.57 13.80 -19.53
N PRO A 108 -4.15 13.19 -20.65
CA PRO A 108 -2.85 12.53 -20.74
C PRO A 108 -1.68 13.52 -20.75
N GLN A 109 -1.94 14.83 -20.76
CA GLN A 109 -0.90 15.86 -20.75
C GLN A 109 -0.29 16.04 -19.36
N LEU A 110 1.05 16.02 -19.29
CA LEU A 110 1.79 16.30 -18.06
C LEU A 110 1.64 17.77 -17.64
N SER A 111 1.57 17.98 -16.33
CA SER A 111 1.72 19.31 -15.73
C SER A 111 3.16 19.83 -15.87
N THR A 112 3.39 21.13 -15.67
CA THR A 112 4.76 21.70 -15.69
C THR A 112 5.66 21.04 -14.66
N ASN A 113 5.17 20.87 -13.43
CA ASN A 113 5.80 20.08 -12.37
C ASN A 113 5.13 18.70 -12.36
N CYS A 114 5.79 17.69 -12.90
CA CYS A 114 5.13 16.41 -13.19
C CYS A 114 5.73 15.18 -12.55
N LEU A 115 7.04 15.07 -12.30
CA LEU A 115 7.59 13.83 -11.75
C LEU A 115 8.11 14.03 -10.32
N ASP A 116 7.78 13.08 -9.46
CA ASP A 116 8.33 12.95 -8.12
C ASP A 116 8.28 11.49 -7.66
N VAL A 117 8.81 11.22 -6.47
CA VAL A 117 8.78 9.92 -5.83
C VAL A 117 8.42 10.05 -4.35
N PHE A 118 7.46 9.23 -3.93
CA PHE A 118 7.09 9.06 -2.51
C PHE A 118 7.67 7.75 -1.98
N ILE A 119 8.26 7.78 -0.80
CA ILE A 119 8.75 6.59 -0.12
C ILE A 119 7.82 6.29 1.06
N TRP A 120 7.22 5.10 1.03
CA TRP A 120 6.37 4.61 2.10
C TRP A 120 7.19 3.73 3.01
N SER A 121 7.15 3.99 4.32
CA SER A 121 7.65 3.03 5.29
C SER A 121 6.72 1.82 5.41
N ASP A 122 7.24 0.72 5.93
CA ASP A 122 6.44 -0.47 6.25
C ASP A 122 5.26 -0.13 7.17
N ILE A 123 5.49 0.66 8.22
CA ILE A 123 4.42 1.11 9.12
C ILE A 123 3.38 1.96 8.38
N CYS A 124 3.83 2.99 7.65
CA CYS A 124 2.92 3.87 6.91
C CYS A 124 2.07 3.09 5.90
N PHE A 125 2.68 2.16 5.19
CA PHE A 125 1.99 1.29 4.25
C PHE A 125 0.95 0.39 4.94
N SER A 126 1.27 -0.14 6.12
CA SER A 126 0.32 -0.93 6.93
C SER A 126 -0.96 -0.16 7.26
N ARG A 127 -0.84 1.16 7.48
CA ARG A 127 -1.98 2.03 7.84
C ARG A 127 -3.02 2.10 6.73
N LEU A 128 -2.66 1.90 5.46
CA LEU A 128 -3.58 1.97 4.32
C LEU A 128 -4.75 0.99 4.44
N PHE A 129 -4.57 -0.18 5.05
CA PHE A 129 -5.64 -1.16 5.25
C PHE A 129 -6.10 -1.26 6.71
N VAL A 130 -5.22 -1.06 7.68
CA VAL A 130 -5.60 -1.09 9.11
C VAL A 130 -6.59 0.04 9.44
N ASN A 131 -6.33 1.26 8.95
CA ASN A 131 -7.20 2.40 9.26
C ASN A 131 -8.59 2.26 8.61
N LEU A 132 -8.68 1.63 7.43
CA LEU A 132 -9.97 1.35 6.79
C LEU A 132 -10.77 0.29 7.54
N ALA A 133 -10.11 -0.76 8.04
CA ALA A 133 -10.77 -1.74 8.90
C ALA A 133 -11.26 -1.11 10.23
N LYS A 134 -10.45 -0.23 10.85
CA LYS A 134 -10.87 0.57 12.01
C LYS A 134 -12.07 1.45 11.72
N GLN A 135 -12.10 2.08 10.56
CA GLN A 135 -13.21 2.94 10.16
C GLN A 135 -14.52 2.14 10.06
N GLU A 136 -14.49 0.93 9.51
CA GLU A 136 -15.65 0.04 9.48
C GLU A 136 -16.17 -0.25 10.91
N ILE A 137 -15.29 -0.63 11.83
CA ILE A 137 -15.65 -0.86 13.24
C ILE A 137 -16.23 0.41 13.87
N LYS A 138 -15.60 1.57 13.64
CA LYS A 138 -16.08 2.85 14.18
C LYS A 138 -17.48 3.20 13.67
N THR A 139 -17.77 2.92 12.40
CA THR A 139 -19.06 3.22 11.77
C THR A 139 -20.16 2.26 12.21
N PHE A 140 -19.87 0.97 12.36
CA PHE A 140 -20.89 -0.07 12.56
C PHE A 140 -20.83 -0.75 13.94
N GLY A 141 -19.87 -0.39 14.79
CA GLY A 141 -19.58 -1.04 16.08
C GLY A 141 -18.86 -2.39 15.97
N LYS A 142 -18.79 -2.98 14.77
CA LYS A 142 -18.11 -4.26 14.48
C LYS A 142 -17.81 -4.39 12.99
N ILE A 143 -17.00 -5.37 12.62
CA ILE A 143 -16.91 -5.82 11.22
C ILE A 143 -18.22 -6.52 10.85
N ILE A 144 -18.86 -6.06 9.76
CA ILE A 144 -20.10 -6.69 9.26
C ILE A 144 -19.75 -7.84 8.32
N LYS A 145 -18.74 -7.62 7.47
CA LYS A 145 -18.27 -8.59 6.49
C LYS A 145 -16.77 -8.41 6.30
N ILE A 146 -16.05 -9.51 6.15
CA ILE A 146 -14.61 -9.43 5.87
C ILE A 146 -14.40 -8.83 4.47
N SER A 147 -14.01 -7.55 4.45
CA SER A 147 -13.60 -6.83 3.25
C SER A 147 -12.16 -7.21 2.85
N ARG A 148 -11.70 -6.74 1.69
CA ARG A 148 -10.30 -6.90 1.27
C ARG A 148 -9.30 -6.27 2.26
N TYR A 149 -9.65 -5.14 2.88
CA TYR A 149 -8.81 -4.48 3.90
C TYR A 149 -8.77 -5.29 5.19
N THR A 150 -9.94 -5.71 5.67
CA THR A 150 -10.10 -6.56 6.86
C THR A 150 -9.37 -7.89 6.71
N ARG A 151 -9.50 -8.53 5.54
CA ARG A 151 -8.74 -9.73 5.19
C ARG A 151 -7.23 -9.49 5.25
N THR A 152 -6.76 -8.34 4.76
CA THR A 152 -5.33 -8.00 4.78
C THR A 152 -4.82 -7.80 6.22
N VAL A 153 -5.65 -7.26 7.12
CA VAL A 153 -5.36 -7.23 8.57
C VAL A 153 -5.18 -8.65 9.10
N ILE A 154 -6.12 -9.55 8.79
CA ILE A 154 -6.07 -10.96 9.24
C ILE A 154 -4.83 -11.66 8.69
N TRP A 155 -4.49 -11.48 7.40
CA TRP A 155 -3.28 -12.02 6.80
C TRP A 155 -2.01 -11.55 7.50
N LEU A 156 -1.86 -10.23 7.68
CA LEU A 156 -0.67 -9.67 8.34
C LEU A 156 -0.56 -10.19 9.77
N TYR A 157 -1.67 -10.18 10.52
CA TYR A 157 -1.72 -10.72 11.87
C TYR A 157 -1.27 -12.18 11.91
N LYS A 158 -1.88 -13.02 11.08
CA LYS A 158 -1.61 -14.47 11.07
C LYS A 158 -0.16 -14.76 10.68
N MET A 159 0.39 -14.07 9.68
CA MET A 159 1.81 -14.23 9.30
C MET A 159 2.75 -13.88 10.46
N LEU A 160 2.48 -12.77 11.17
CA LEU A 160 3.31 -12.35 12.30
C LEU A 160 3.15 -13.25 13.53
N SER A 161 1.94 -13.77 13.79
CA SER A 161 1.67 -14.73 14.85
C SER A 161 2.38 -16.06 14.59
N ASP A 162 2.19 -16.62 13.39
CA ASP A 162 2.83 -17.85 12.96
C ASP A 162 4.39 -17.72 13.03
N PHE A 163 4.92 -16.55 12.68
CA PHE A 163 6.34 -16.22 12.82
C PHE A 163 6.80 -16.14 14.29
N ALA A 164 5.99 -15.54 15.17
CA ALA A 164 6.31 -15.46 16.59
C ALA A 164 6.43 -16.84 17.23
N ASP A 165 5.58 -17.78 16.82
CA ASP A 165 5.52 -19.13 17.37
C ASP A 165 6.61 -20.05 16.80
N ARG A 166 6.87 -19.99 15.48
CA ARG A 166 7.69 -20.98 14.77
C ARG A 166 8.95 -20.41 14.11
N GLY A 167 9.10 -19.08 14.07
CA GLY A 167 10.15 -18.39 13.32
C GLY A 167 9.93 -18.37 11.81
N LEU A 168 8.78 -18.86 11.31
CA LEU A 168 8.39 -18.86 9.89
C LEU A 168 6.86 -18.90 9.74
N PHE A 169 6.37 -18.56 8.56
CA PHE A 169 4.94 -18.64 8.22
C PHE A 169 4.74 -19.16 6.78
N ASP A 170 3.67 -19.90 6.56
CA ASP A 170 3.26 -20.37 5.24
C ASP A 170 2.27 -19.37 4.62
N TYR A 171 2.81 -18.41 3.88
CA TYR A 171 1.99 -17.35 3.29
C TYR A 171 1.01 -17.86 2.23
N VAL A 172 1.35 -18.95 1.52
CA VAL A 172 0.49 -19.53 0.47
C VAL A 172 -0.76 -20.09 1.13
N SER A 173 -0.58 -20.93 2.14
CA SER A 173 -1.71 -21.47 2.91
C SER A 173 -2.54 -20.36 3.53
N ILE A 174 -1.92 -19.34 4.14
CA ILE A 174 -2.65 -18.23 4.78
C ILE A 174 -3.49 -17.45 3.76
N ILE A 175 -2.92 -17.08 2.61
CA ILE A 175 -3.62 -16.29 1.60
C ILE A 175 -4.80 -17.07 0.99
N ASP A 176 -4.61 -18.36 0.74
CA ASP A 176 -5.64 -19.20 0.12
C ASP A 176 -6.76 -19.58 1.11
N SER A 177 -6.40 -19.98 2.34
CA SER A 177 -7.36 -20.40 3.36
C SER A 177 -8.16 -19.22 3.92
N CYS A 178 -7.50 -18.07 4.10
CA CYS A 178 -8.13 -16.86 4.64
C CYS A 178 -8.60 -15.92 3.51
N SER A 179 -9.21 -16.46 2.45
CA SER A 179 -9.67 -15.68 1.29
C SER A 179 -11.06 -15.05 1.51
N TYR A 180 -11.89 -15.63 2.38
CA TYR A 180 -13.21 -15.13 2.81
C TYR A 180 -14.13 -14.70 1.65
N ASN A 181 -14.20 -15.51 0.59
CA ASN A 181 -15.00 -15.26 -0.62
C ASN A 181 -14.62 -13.97 -1.37
N THR A 182 -13.40 -13.47 -1.17
CA THR A 182 -12.84 -12.37 -1.95
C THR A 182 -11.74 -12.91 -2.87
N LYS A 183 -11.66 -12.40 -4.11
CA LYS A 183 -10.60 -12.82 -5.04
C LYS A 183 -9.22 -12.52 -4.42
N ASN A 184 -8.27 -13.43 -4.57
CA ASN A 184 -6.89 -13.30 -4.07
C ASN A 184 -5.94 -12.67 -5.10
N ASP A 185 -6.42 -12.24 -6.28
CA ASP A 185 -5.63 -11.55 -7.31
C ASP A 185 -5.00 -10.22 -6.84
N LYS A 186 -5.68 -9.56 -5.88
CA LYS A 186 -5.26 -8.31 -5.24
C LYS A 186 -5.51 -8.43 -3.75
N ALA A 187 -4.57 -7.95 -2.94
CA ALA A 187 -4.78 -7.79 -1.50
C ALA A 187 -5.88 -6.75 -1.28
N PHE A 188 -5.66 -5.52 -1.78
CA PHE A 188 -6.61 -4.41 -1.77
C PHE A 188 -6.21 -3.34 -2.81
N ALA A 189 -7.05 -2.31 -2.98
CA ALA A 189 -6.70 -1.09 -3.70
C ALA A 189 -7.23 0.10 -2.90
N VAL A 190 -6.48 1.19 -2.82
CA VAL A 190 -6.92 2.45 -2.19
C VAL A 190 -6.89 3.57 -3.22
N ASN A 191 -7.88 4.45 -3.16
CA ASN A 191 -8.01 5.57 -4.10
C ASN A 191 -7.32 6.85 -3.57
N GLY A 192 -7.32 7.87 -4.41
CA GLY A 192 -6.71 9.18 -4.16
C GLY A 192 -7.23 9.86 -2.90
N LYS A 193 -8.52 9.71 -2.57
CA LYS A 193 -9.09 10.31 -1.35
C LYS A 193 -8.46 9.73 -0.08
N ILE A 194 -8.05 8.46 -0.12
CA ILE A 194 -7.37 7.80 1.01
C ILE A 194 -5.88 8.10 0.98
N THR A 195 -5.22 8.02 -0.18
CA THR A 195 -3.76 8.22 -0.25
C THR A 195 -3.36 9.68 -0.05
N HIS A 196 -4.24 10.63 -0.37
CA HIS A 196 -4.00 12.06 -0.17
C HIS A 196 -3.54 12.38 1.26
N GLU A 197 -4.21 11.84 2.27
CA GLU A 197 -3.89 12.09 3.70
C GLU A 197 -2.45 11.72 4.06
N TYR A 198 -1.87 10.72 3.38
CA TYR A 198 -0.49 10.27 3.63
C TYR A 198 0.54 10.97 2.74
N MET A 199 0.11 11.52 1.60
CA MET A 199 0.99 12.14 0.61
C MET A 199 0.99 13.67 0.70
N LYS A 200 0.05 14.26 1.45
CA LYS A 200 -0.17 15.70 1.55
C LYS A 200 1.13 16.43 1.91
N SER A 201 1.66 17.12 0.93
CA SER A 201 2.95 17.81 1.01
C SER A 201 3.08 18.82 -0.13
N GLU A 202 4.07 19.70 -0.04
CA GLU A 202 4.41 20.60 -1.15
C GLU A 202 4.82 19.82 -2.41
N TYR A 203 5.46 18.66 -2.27
CA TYR A 203 5.91 17.82 -3.37
C TYR A 203 4.76 17.12 -4.10
N LEU A 204 3.62 16.89 -3.44
CA LEU A 204 2.40 16.42 -4.08
C LEU A 204 1.79 17.52 -4.97
N ARG A 205 1.71 18.74 -4.44
CA ARG A 205 1.17 19.90 -5.16
C ARG A 205 2.07 20.31 -6.32
N LYS A 206 3.38 20.35 -6.09
CA LYS A 206 4.40 20.79 -7.03
C LYS A 206 5.56 19.76 -7.10
N PRO A 207 5.38 18.66 -7.85
CA PRO A 207 6.43 17.67 -8.11
C PRO A 207 7.76 18.30 -8.53
N ARG A 208 8.88 17.77 -8.01
CA ARG A 208 10.20 18.40 -8.17
C ARG A 208 10.72 18.44 -9.60
N ILE A 209 10.41 17.44 -10.41
CA ILE A 209 10.94 17.33 -11.77
C ILE A 209 9.94 17.93 -12.75
N LEU A 210 10.43 18.85 -13.57
CA LEU A 210 9.62 19.53 -14.56
C LEU A 210 9.46 18.69 -15.84
N LYS A 211 8.36 18.92 -16.56
CA LYS A 211 8.10 18.30 -17.88
C LYS A 211 9.29 18.45 -18.84
N GLN A 212 9.92 19.62 -18.84
CA GLN A 212 11.08 19.94 -19.70
C GLN A 212 12.37 19.18 -19.35
N GLU A 213 12.47 18.62 -18.13
CA GLU A 213 13.66 17.87 -17.69
C GLU A 213 13.65 16.42 -18.18
N ILE A 214 12.53 15.93 -18.71
CA ILE A 214 12.38 14.54 -19.16
C ILE A 214 13.39 14.21 -20.26
N LYS A 215 13.68 15.14 -21.18
CA LYS A 215 14.72 14.97 -22.22
C LYS A 215 16.13 14.79 -21.68
N ASN A 216 16.39 15.23 -20.44
CA ASN A 216 17.67 15.06 -19.76
C ASN A 216 17.74 13.73 -18.98
N ILE A 217 16.60 13.03 -18.83
CA ILE A 217 16.49 11.76 -18.10
C ILE A 217 16.43 10.58 -19.08
N ILE A 218 15.60 10.69 -20.12
CA ILE A 218 15.47 9.68 -21.17
C ILE A 218 16.35 10.12 -22.34
N LEU A 219 17.50 9.47 -22.49
CA LEU A 219 18.55 9.84 -23.45
C LEU A 219 18.56 8.90 -24.66
N GLY A 220 19.25 9.32 -25.72
CA GLY A 220 19.56 8.47 -26.87
C GLY A 220 18.33 7.91 -27.58
N ASP A 221 17.29 8.73 -27.73
CA ASP A 221 16.01 8.34 -28.32
C ASP A 221 15.31 7.18 -27.60
N GLY A 222 15.57 6.98 -26.30
CA GLY A 222 15.00 5.91 -25.50
C GLY A 222 13.47 5.88 -25.48
N GLN A 223 12.80 7.03 -25.68
CA GLN A 223 11.35 7.11 -25.84
C GLN A 223 10.84 6.30 -27.04
N ASN A 224 11.63 6.16 -28.11
CA ASN A 224 11.27 5.42 -29.31
C ASN A 224 11.41 3.90 -29.14
N LEU A 225 12.03 3.45 -28.04
CA LEU A 225 12.18 2.04 -27.69
C LEU A 225 11.02 1.51 -26.83
N LEU A 226 10.12 2.40 -26.39
CA LEU A 226 8.97 2.02 -25.59
C LEU A 226 7.93 1.28 -26.44
N SER A 227 7.32 0.24 -25.87
CA SER A 227 6.13 -0.42 -26.42
C SER A 227 4.93 0.01 -25.57
N PRO A 228 4.28 1.14 -25.92
CA PRO A 228 3.38 1.83 -25.00
C PRO A 228 2.11 1.02 -24.69
N GLU A 229 1.79 0.89 -23.42
CA GLU A 229 0.48 0.47 -22.92
C GLU A 229 -0.39 1.68 -22.55
N ARG A 230 -1.26 1.58 -21.52
CA ARG A 230 -2.14 2.68 -21.06
C ARG A 230 -1.57 3.43 -19.85
N ARG A 231 -0.24 3.53 -19.71
CA ARG A 231 0.43 4.06 -18.51
C ARG A 231 1.37 5.23 -18.89
N PHE A 232 2.35 5.54 -18.04
CA PHE A 232 3.28 6.66 -18.23
C PHE A 232 4.11 6.53 -19.52
N ASP A 233 4.46 5.30 -19.90
CA ASP A 233 5.11 4.94 -21.16
C ASP A 233 4.35 5.47 -22.39
N ALA A 234 3.01 5.38 -22.41
CA ALA A 234 2.21 5.98 -23.48
C ALA A 234 2.28 7.50 -23.52
N ILE A 235 2.35 8.17 -22.36
CA ILE A 235 2.49 9.63 -22.32
C ILE A 235 3.84 10.03 -22.91
N ILE A 236 4.90 9.33 -22.54
CA ILE A 236 6.26 9.57 -23.06
C ILE A 236 6.32 9.34 -24.57
N TYR A 237 5.83 8.18 -25.04
CA TYR A 237 5.88 7.82 -26.45
C TYR A 237 5.04 8.76 -27.33
N ASN A 238 3.85 9.17 -26.87
CA ASN A 238 2.93 9.99 -27.67
C ASN A 238 3.14 11.50 -27.53
N SER A 239 4.14 11.95 -26.77
CA SER A 239 4.45 13.38 -26.58
C SER A 239 5.86 13.71 -27.09
N PRO A 240 6.10 13.67 -28.41
CA PRO A 240 7.43 13.93 -28.98
C PRO A 240 7.92 15.37 -28.68
N ASP A 241 7.01 16.30 -28.38
CA ASP A 241 7.31 17.65 -27.92
C ASP A 241 8.16 17.69 -26.64
N LEU A 242 8.10 16.63 -25.82
CA LEU A 242 8.94 16.48 -24.63
C LEU A 242 10.44 16.46 -24.93
N PHE A 243 10.81 16.07 -26.15
CA PHE A 243 12.18 15.77 -26.55
C PHE A 243 12.75 16.77 -27.55
N LEU A 244 12.00 17.84 -27.85
CA LEU A 244 12.50 18.91 -28.71
C LEU A 244 13.59 19.74 -27.98
N PRO A 245 14.57 20.28 -28.73
CA PRO A 245 15.67 21.09 -28.20
C PRO A 245 15.21 22.28 -27.35
#